data_AF-A0A376L2K7-F1
#
_entry.id   AF-A0A376L2K7-F1
#
_cell.length_a   1.000
_cell.length_b   1.000
_cell.length_c   1.000
_cell.angle_alpha   90.00
_cell.angle_beta   90.00
_cell.angle_gamma   90.00
#
_symmetry.space_group_name_H-M   'P 1'
#
loop_
_entity.id
_entity.type
_entity.pdbx_description
1 polymer ?
#
loop_
_entity_poly.entity_id
_entity_poly.type
_entity_poly.pdbx_seq_one_letter_code
_entity_poly.pdbx_strand_id
1 'polypeptide(L)'
;MFVFPDGTLIDTERADNLPPVCDLSTVSDRSLVDIVLALPLLNANGGNLDDGSESERPRRWKSERVNVQELAGHEQSEVAVLRHNLTLRMAHQENAAWLTCPVTRLVRDAQGQWCRDPRFISPSADAVCQSFADD
;
A
#
# COMPACT_ATOMS: atom_id res chain seq x y z
N MET A 1 11.29 -0.43 -1.82
CA MET A 1 10.79 0.82 -2.46
C MET A 1 9.90 0.46 -3.66
N PHE A 2 8.78 1.17 -3.90
CA PHE A 2 7.84 0.87 -5.00
C PHE A 2 7.54 2.10 -5.85
N VAL A 3 7.45 1.95 -7.18
CA VAL A 3 7.07 3.05 -8.08
C VAL A 3 5.81 2.66 -8.85
N PHE A 4 4.78 3.50 -8.77
CA PHE A 4 3.56 3.34 -9.56
C PHE A 4 3.75 3.82 -11.01
N PRO A 5 2.91 3.39 -11.96
CA PRO A 5 3.04 3.79 -13.37
C PRO A 5 2.96 5.31 -13.62
N ASP A 6 2.37 6.07 -12.71
CA ASP A 6 2.31 7.53 -12.75
C ASP A 6 3.59 8.21 -12.25
N GLY A 7 4.63 7.43 -11.91
CA GLY A 7 5.90 7.91 -11.37
C GLY A 7 5.90 8.12 -9.85
N THR A 8 4.79 7.86 -9.16
CA THR A 8 4.72 8.05 -7.71
C THR A 8 5.53 7.00 -6.99
N LEU A 9 6.49 7.50 -6.22
CA LEU A 9 7.34 6.71 -5.35
C LEU A 9 6.67 6.47 -3.99
N ILE A 10 6.65 5.22 -3.56
CA ILE A 10 6.26 4.79 -2.22
C ILE A 10 7.46 4.22 -1.47
N ASP A 11 7.72 4.74 -0.28
CA ASP A 11 8.77 4.28 0.61
C ASP A 11 8.28 4.27 2.07
N THR A 12 7.89 3.08 2.54
CA THR A 12 7.38 2.90 3.91
C THR A 12 8.45 2.90 4.99
N GLU A 13 9.73 2.89 4.62
CA GLU A 13 10.84 3.01 5.59
C GLU A 13 11.19 4.48 5.85
N ARG A 14 10.80 5.39 4.95
CA ARG A 14 11.18 6.81 5.02
C ARG A 14 10.02 7.77 5.09
N ALA A 15 9.01 7.61 4.25
CA ALA A 15 8.05 8.68 3.93
C ALA A 15 6.58 8.27 4.04
N ASP A 16 6.25 6.99 3.87
CA ASP A 16 4.87 6.50 3.88
C ASP A 16 4.60 5.59 5.08
N ASN A 17 3.34 5.52 5.49
CA ASN A 17 2.92 4.56 6.50
C ASN A 17 2.64 3.20 5.87
N LEU A 18 2.82 2.13 6.63
CA LEU A 18 2.39 0.79 6.21
C LEU A 18 0.87 0.79 5.94
N PRO A 19 0.40 0.11 4.88
CA PRO A 19 -1.01 -0.03 4.62
C PRO A 19 -1.70 -0.84 5.75
N PRO A 20 -3.01 -0.64 5.97
CA PRO A 20 -3.78 -1.49 6.87
C PRO A 20 -3.73 -2.97 6.47
N VAL A 21 -3.99 -3.85 7.45
CA VAL A 21 -4.03 -5.31 7.24
C VAL A 21 -5.07 -5.67 6.17
N CYS A 22 -4.69 -6.60 5.28
CA CYS A 22 -5.59 -7.19 4.30
C CYS A 22 -6.35 -8.36 4.93
N ASP A 23 -7.69 -8.27 4.97
CA ASP A 23 -8.53 -9.36 5.48
C ASP A 23 -8.78 -10.44 4.41
N LEU A 24 -8.40 -11.68 4.71
CA LEU A 24 -8.54 -12.85 3.83
C LEU A 24 -9.81 -13.68 4.12
N SER A 25 -10.65 -13.27 5.08
CA SER A 25 -11.88 -13.98 5.43
C SER A 25 -12.84 -14.14 4.24
N THR A 26 -12.85 -13.13 3.37
CA THR A 26 -13.73 -13.03 2.18
C THR A 26 -13.33 -13.95 1.02
N VAL A 27 -12.20 -14.64 1.13
CA VAL A 27 -11.65 -15.52 0.08
C VAL A 27 -11.38 -16.93 0.58
N SER A 28 -12.14 -17.36 1.59
CA SER A 28 -12.04 -18.71 2.16
C SER A 28 -12.29 -19.83 1.15
N ASP A 29 -13.09 -19.57 0.11
CA ASP A 29 -13.41 -20.47 -0.99
C ASP A 29 -12.31 -20.58 -2.06
N ARG A 30 -11.29 -19.71 -2.01
CA ARG A 30 -10.19 -19.66 -2.98
C ARG A 30 -8.97 -20.44 -2.49
N SER A 31 -8.23 -21.02 -3.43
CA SER A 31 -6.93 -21.66 -3.19
C SER A 31 -5.73 -20.78 -3.57
N LEU A 32 -5.98 -19.69 -4.30
CA LEU A 32 -4.98 -18.73 -4.78
C LEU A 32 -5.58 -17.32 -4.78
N VAL A 33 -4.83 -16.35 -4.28
CA VAL A 33 -5.20 -14.92 -4.29
C VAL A 33 -3.99 -14.07 -4.62
N ASP A 34 -4.10 -13.25 -5.66
CA ASP A 34 -3.12 -12.19 -5.96
C ASP A 34 -3.42 -10.95 -5.12
N ILE A 35 -2.42 -10.47 -4.38
CA ILE A 35 -2.48 -9.26 -3.56
C ILE A 35 -1.78 -8.13 -4.31
N VAL A 36 -2.44 -6.99 -4.37
CA VAL A 36 -1.95 -5.76 -5.00
C VAL A 36 -1.84 -4.66 -3.95
N LEU A 37 -0.75 -3.88 -4.01
CA LEU A 37 -0.69 -2.58 -3.37
C LEU A 37 -1.48 -1.59 -4.22
N ALA A 38 -2.41 -0.88 -3.59
CA ALA A 38 -3.33 0.02 -4.26
C ALA A 38 -3.18 1.44 -3.75
N LEU A 39 -3.01 2.38 -4.69
CA LEU A 39 -2.92 3.81 -4.44
C LEU A 39 -4.08 4.52 -5.17
N PRO A 40 -4.95 5.26 -4.48
CA PRO A 40 -6.08 5.93 -5.13
C PRO A 40 -5.62 6.89 -6.23
N LEU A 41 -6.39 6.96 -7.32
CA LEU A 41 -6.08 7.83 -8.44
C LEU A 41 -6.02 9.30 -7.99
N LEU A 42 -5.06 10.04 -8.56
CA LEU A 42 -5.02 11.49 -8.40
C LEU A 42 -6.15 12.12 -9.20
N ASN A 43 -7.03 12.88 -8.54
CA ASN A 43 -8.05 13.65 -9.22
C ASN A 43 -7.52 15.04 -9.59
N ALA A 44 -7.55 15.37 -10.88
CA ALA A 44 -7.19 16.69 -11.39
C ALA A 44 -8.11 17.81 -10.86
N ASN A 45 -9.36 17.50 -10.53
CA ASN A 45 -10.31 18.48 -9.99
C ASN A 45 -10.22 18.66 -8.46
N GLY A 46 -9.19 18.14 -7.80
CA GLY A 46 -8.99 18.26 -6.35
C GLY A 46 -9.74 17.21 -5.51
N GLY A 47 -9.90 17.46 -4.20
CA GLY A 47 -10.54 16.51 -3.28
C GLY A 47 -9.73 15.23 -3.05
N ASN A 48 -8.41 15.33 -3.07
CA ASN A 48 -7.49 14.20 -2.94
C ASN A 48 -7.08 13.91 -1.48
N LEU A 49 -7.40 14.82 -0.55
CA LEU A 49 -7.16 14.63 0.88
C LEU A 49 -8.34 13.92 1.52
N ASP A 50 -8.07 12.79 2.15
CA ASP A 50 -8.97 12.10 3.06
C ASP A 50 -9.05 12.89 4.37
N ASP A 51 -10.12 13.65 4.51
CA ASP A 51 -10.45 14.50 5.67
C ASP A 51 -11.58 13.89 6.52
N GLY A 52 -11.95 12.63 6.26
CA GLY A 52 -13.05 11.93 6.90
C GLY A 52 -14.44 12.30 6.37
N SER A 53 -14.55 13.22 5.41
CA SER A 53 -15.83 13.48 4.74
C SER A 53 -16.18 12.34 3.78
N GLU A 54 -17.48 12.06 3.64
CA GLU A 54 -17.95 11.03 2.72
C GLU A 54 -17.51 11.31 1.28
N SER A 55 -17.21 10.24 0.54
CA SER A 55 -16.77 10.34 -0.84
C SER A 55 -17.15 9.07 -1.60
N GLU A 56 -17.60 9.24 -2.83
CA GLU A 56 -17.95 8.13 -3.74
C GLU A 56 -16.72 7.33 -4.20
N ARG A 57 -15.51 7.85 -3.97
CA ARG A 57 -14.25 7.23 -4.37
C ARG A 57 -13.19 7.40 -3.28
N PRO A 58 -12.20 6.50 -3.22
CA PRO A 58 -11.05 6.67 -2.32
C PRO A 58 -10.25 7.95 -2.65
N ARG A 59 -9.65 8.55 -1.62
CA ARG A 59 -8.82 9.76 -1.75
C ARG A 59 -7.34 9.43 -1.53
N ARG A 60 -6.47 10.02 -2.36
CA ARG A 60 -5.06 9.64 -2.52
C ARG A 60 -4.19 9.91 -1.29
N TRP A 61 -4.50 10.95 -0.53
CA TRP A 61 -3.66 11.45 0.54
C TRP A 61 -4.36 11.41 1.89
N LYS A 62 -3.57 11.25 2.95
CA LYS A 62 -3.93 11.47 4.34
C LYS A 62 -3.03 12.56 4.91
N SER A 63 -3.53 13.32 5.88
CA SER A 63 -2.73 14.28 6.65
C SER A 63 -2.40 13.68 8.01
N GLU A 64 -1.13 13.73 8.39
CA GLU A 64 -0.66 13.31 9.70
C GLU A 64 0.08 14.47 10.36
N ARG A 65 -0.26 14.80 11.61
CA ARG A 65 0.46 15.82 12.38
C ARG A 65 1.69 15.17 13.02
N VAL A 66 2.87 15.61 12.62
CA VAL A 66 4.15 15.07 13.07
C VAL A 66 5.00 16.21 13.62
N ASN A 67 5.64 16.00 14.78
CA ASN A 67 6.67 16.92 15.26
C ASN A 67 7.95 16.68 14.46
N VAL A 68 8.29 17.63 13.59
CA VAL A 68 9.45 17.56 12.70
C VAL A 68 10.58 18.40 13.28
N GLN A 69 11.79 17.83 13.30
CA GLN A 69 13.02 18.51 13.69
C GLN A 69 13.43 19.54 12.63
N GLU A 70 13.61 20.78 13.05
CA GLU A 70 14.23 21.81 12.21
C GLU A 70 15.71 21.48 12.01
N LEU A 71 16.21 21.59 10.78
CA LEU A 71 17.53 21.06 10.40
C LEU A 71 18.69 22.02 10.73
N ALA A 72 18.44 23.32 10.83
CA ALA A 72 19.44 24.33 11.16
C ALA A 72 19.64 24.54 12.67
N GLY A 73 18.68 24.12 13.50
CA GLY A 73 18.66 24.33 14.94
C GLY A 73 18.26 23.11 15.75
N HIS A 74 17.69 23.35 16.92
CA HIS A 74 17.31 22.32 17.89
C HIS A 74 15.81 22.31 18.19
N GLU A 75 15.04 23.13 17.48
CA GLU A 75 13.60 23.24 17.67
C GLU A 75 12.86 22.13 16.93
N GLN A 76 11.69 21.76 17.46
CA GLN A 76 10.75 20.89 16.78
C GLN A 76 9.43 21.63 16.65
N SER A 77 8.72 21.39 15.55
CA SER A 77 7.42 21.98 15.30
C SER A 77 6.46 20.97 14.72
N GLU A 78 5.18 21.10 15.06
CA GLU A 78 4.14 20.25 14.52
C GLU A 78 3.82 20.67 13.08
N VAL A 79 3.95 19.73 12.15
CA VAL A 79 3.71 19.94 10.72
C VAL A 79 2.71 18.89 10.22
N ALA A 80 1.79 19.31 9.36
CA ALA A 80 0.93 18.40 8.61
C ALA A 80 1.72 17.76 7.46
N VAL A 81 2.12 16.50 7.63
CA VAL A 81 2.80 15.71 6.63
C VAL A 81 1.78 14.97 5.78
N LEU A 82 1.99 14.98 4.46
CA LEU A 82 1.19 14.22 3.52
C LEU A 82 1.63 12.76 3.49
N ARG A 83 0.70 11.82 3.68
CA ARG A 83 0.93 10.38 3.54
C ARG A 83 0.11 9.82 2.40
N HIS A 84 0.65 8.88 1.63
CA HIS A 84 -0.17 8.16 0.65
C HIS A 84 -1.17 7.24 1.35
N ASN A 85 -2.43 7.26 0.90
CA ASN A 85 -3.50 6.44 1.45
C ASN A 85 -3.46 5.01 0.85
N LEU A 86 -2.42 4.27 1.22
CA LEU A 86 -2.15 2.95 0.69
C LEU A 86 -3.07 1.89 1.30
N THR A 87 -3.48 0.93 0.47
CA THR A 87 -4.23 -0.25 0.92
C THR A 87 -3.71 -1.51 0.22
N LEU A 88 -3.79 -2.65 0.92
CA LEU A 88 -3.62 -3.96 0.30
C LEU A 88 -4.99 -4.44 -0.18
N ARG A 89 -5.10 -4.71 -1.48
CA ARG A 89 -6.32 -5.17 -2.14
C ARG A 89 -6.06 -6.49 -2.85
N MET A 90 -7.13 -7.16 -3.24
CA MET A 90 -7.02 -8.38 -4.05
C MET A 90 -7.23 -8.04 -5.52
N ALA A 91 -6.47 -8.67 -6.42
CA ALA A 91 -6.51 -8.35 -7.84
C ALA A 91 -7.90 -8.56 -8.48
N HIS A 92 -8.70 -9.48 -7.93
CA HIS A 92 -10.06 -9.77 -8.40
C HIS A 92 -11.13 -8.80 -7.90
N GLN A 93 -10.80 -7.88 -6.98
CA GLN A 93 -11.72 -6.83 -6.54
C GLN A 93 -11.86 -5.75 -7.62
N GLU A 94 -12.92 -4.96 -7.53
CA GLU A 94 -13.05 -3.74 -8.33
C GLU A 94 -11.97 -2.74 -7.92
N ASN A 95 -11.05 -2.46 -8.84
CA ASN A 95 -9.84 -1.66 -8.59
C ASN A 95 -9.73 -0.43 -9.51
N ALA A 96 -10.79 -0.08 -10.23
CA ALA A 96 -10.76 0.99 -11.24
C ALA A 96 -10.44 2.39 -10.67
N ALA A 97 -10.71 2.63 -9.38
CA ALA A 97 -10.39 3.89 -8.71
C ALA A 97 -8.96 3.97 -8.14
N TRP A 98 -8.11 2.98 -8.40
CA TRP A 98 -6.74 2.88 -7.90
C TRP A 98 -5.74 2.61 -9.03
N LEU A 99 -4.52 3.10 -8.85
CA LEU A 99 -3.35 2.48 -9.43
C LEU A 99 -3.01 1.24 -8.60
N THR A 100 -2.71 0.13 -9.25
CA THR A 100 -2.38 -1.13 -8.59
C THR A 100 -1.02 -1.65 -9.03
N CYS A 101 -0.33 -2.29 -8.09
CA CYS A 101 0.93 -2.97 -8.33
C CYS A 101 0.87 -4.33 -7.62
N PRO A 102 0.99 -5.47 -8.33
CA PRO A 102 1.09 -6.78 -7.69
C PRO A 102 2.26 -6.82 -6.68
N VAL A 103 2.03 -7.29 -5.46
CA VAL A 103 3.07 -7.33 -4.41
C VAL A 103 3.32 -8.73 -3.87
N THR A 104 2.32 -9.60 -3.87
CA THR A 104 2.50 -11.00 -3.51
C THR A 104 1.34 -11.83 -4.06
N ARG A 105 1.54 -13.14 -4.11
CA ARG A 105 0.48 -14.13 -4.33
C ARG A 105 0.44 -15.04 -3.13
N LEU A 106 -0.76 -15.31 -2.65
CA LEU A 106 -1.02 -16.28 -1.60
C LEU A 106 -1.58 -17.56 -2.21
N VAL A 107 -1.12 -18.71 -1.72
CA VAL A 107 -1.62 -20.04 -2.08
C VAL A 107 -1.92 -20.83 -0.81
N ARG A 108 -2.77 -21.85 -0.90
CA ARG A 108 -2.98 -22.79 0.21
C ARG A 108 -1.91 -23.88 0.20
N ASP A 109 -1.34 -24.15 1.37
CA ASP A 109 -0.45 -25.30 1.57
C ASP A 109 -1.22 -26.63 1.68
N ALA A 110 -0.51 -27.72 1.97
CA ALA A 110 -1.09 -29.06 2.12
C ALA A 110 -2.08 -29.17 3.29
N GLN A 111 -2.01 -28.28 4.28
CA GLN A 111 -2.89 -28.18 5.44
C GLN A 111 -4.04 -27.17 5.20
N GLY A 112 -4.08 -26.53 4.03
CA GLY A 112 -5.07 -25.52 3.67
C GLY A 112 -4.80 -24.14 4.26
N GLN A 113 -3.64 -23.90 4.87
CA GLN A 113 -3.26 -22.59 5.40
C GLN A 113 -2.72 -21.68 4.30
N TRP A 114 -2.92 -20.37 4.44
CA TRP A 114 -2.39 -19.39 3.50
C TRP A 114 -0.88 -19.23 3.69
N CYS A 115 -0.12 -19.41 2.62
CA CYS A 115 1.30 -19.11 2.55
C CYS A 115 1.62 -18.28 1.29
N ARG A 116 2.78 -17.60 1.27
CA ARG A 116 3.23 -16.87 0.09
C ARG A 116 3.67 -17.86 -0.98
N ASP A 117 3.27 -17.62 -2.23
CA ASP A 117 3.76 -18.40 -3.37
C ASP A 117 5.22 -18.01 -3.67
N PRO A 118 6.20 -18.91 -3.47
CA PRO A 118 7.61 -18.62 -3.71
C PRO A 118 7.92 -18.40 -5.20
N ARG A 119 6.99 -18.74 -6.11
CA ARG A 119 7.15 -18.54 -7.56
C ARG A 119 6.65 -17.16 -8.01
N PHE A 120 6.07 -16.37 -7.11
CA PHE A 120 5.60 -15.04 -7.44
C PHE A 120 6.77 -14.08 -7.64
N ILE A 121 6.75 -13.36 -8.75
CA ILE A 121 7.75 -12.34 -9.08
C ILE A 121 7.03 -10.99 -9.12
N SER A 122 7.40 -10.11 -8.19
CA SER A 122 6.88 -8.74 -8.12
C SER A 122 7.50 -7.88 -9.24
N PRO A 123 6.74 -6.95 -9.87
CA PRO A 123 7.30 -5.96 -10.79
C PRO A 123 8.08 -4.83 -10.10
N SER A 124 8.17 -4.83 -8.76
CA SER A 124 8.91 -3.83 -7.99
C SER A 124 10.42 -3.88 -8.22
N ALA A 125 11.07 -2.71 -8.20
CA ALA A 125 12.50 -2.54 -8.49
C ALA A 125 13.46 -3.16 -7.44
N ASP A 126 12.96 -3.60 -6.28
CA ASP A 126 13.78 -4.28 -5.27
C ASP A 126 13.54 -5.79 -5.26
N ALA A 127 14.51 -6.54 -5.77
CA ALA A 127 14.59 -8.01 -5.66
C ALA A 127 14.91 -8.49 -4.23
N VAL A 128 15.23 -7.57 -3.30
CA VAL A 128 15.79 -7.90 -1.97
C VAL A 128 14.74 -8.41 -0.97
N CYS A 129 13.46 -8.08 -1.15
CA CYS A 129 12.40 -8.56 -0.24
C CYS A 129 12.04 -10.05 -0.42
N GLN A 130 12.68 -10.76 -1.35
CA GLN A 130 12.47 -12.20 -1.57
C GLN A 130 13.15 -13.08 -0.52
N SER A 131 14.13 -12.58 0.25
CA SER A 131 14.91 -13.41 1.19
C SER A 131 14.39 -13.46 2.63
N PHE A 132 13.39 -12.66 3.01
CA PHE A 132 12.85 -12.65 4.39
C PHE A 132 11.73 -13.69 4.64
N ALA A 133 11.61 -14.70 3.77
CA ALA A 133 10.70 -15.83 3.96
C ALA A 133 11.42 -17.09 4.49
N ASP A 134 12.74 -17.06 4.63
CA ASP A 134 13.56 -18.12 5.21
C ASP A 134 14.22 -17.61 6.51
N ASP A 135 13.44 -17.44 7.58
CA ASP A 135 13.91 -17.50 8.99
C ASP A 135 12.73 -17.74 9.95
#